data_AF-A0A1B6F1X5-F1
#
_entry.id   AF-A0A1B6F1X5-F1
#
_cell.length_a   1.000
_cell.length_b   1.000
_cell.length_c   1.000
_cell.angle_alpha   90.00
_cell.angle_beta   90.00
_cell.angle_gamma   90.00
#
_symmetry.space_group_name_H-M   'P 1'
#
loop_
_entity.id
_entity.type
_entity.pdbx_description
1 polymer ?
#
loop_
_entity_poly.entity_id
_entity_poly.type
_entity_poly.pdbx_seq_one_letter_code
_entity_poly.pdbx_strand_id
1 'polypeptide(L)'
;MISRKSFVKMYALLCTCLFGFLQFMHPAQGSELPAAHFEPQVAMLCDTKSDQPYRSQYMTEAGHWATDLVHKVTCYKDKLDILEYCKKVYPKHDITNIVESSHFMKVSNWCRVGHSKCKHTDWVKPYRCLEGPFQSDALLVPENCLFDHIHNQTRCWEFDRWNQTAAQSCQDRDLTLRSFAMLLPCGISLFSGVEFVCCPTKEKVTMKKVLPPSPPLSGTEVFDSVDDTDDALDDEADDDIDDDEDDDDDDDYDSYDDNALTASSSTSTTTPAPTTTLPPRPTTGVPTPDPYFTHFDPRQEHRAYKEAQQRLEEMHREKVTKVMKDWSDLEERYQDMRTSDPHMAEQFKQRMTLRFQQTVQSLEEEGAAEK
;
A
#
# COMPACT_ATOMS: atom_id res chain seq x y z
N MET A 1 -6.79 50.57 17.89
CA MET A 1 -6.02 50.11 19.08
C MET A 1 -6.91 49.27 19.97
N ILE A 2 -6.89 47.95 19.77
CA ILE A 2 -7.66 46.99 20.57
C ILE A 2 -6.73 46.53 21.70
N SER A 3 -7.17 46.71 22.95
CA SER A 3 -6.34 46.52 24.13
C SER A 3 -5.95 45.04 24.32
N ARG A 4 -4.68 44.80 24.69
CA ARG A 4 -4.10 43.48 25.07
C ARG A 4 -4.96 42.66 26.05
N LYS A 5 -5.90 43.29 26.77
CA LYS A 5 -6.85 42.62 27.68
C LYS A 5 -7.94 41.81 26.98
N SER A 6 -8.25 42.10 25.72
CA SER A 6 -9.26 41.35 24.94
C SER A 6 -8.71 40.03 24.38
N PHE A 7 -7.40 39.95 24.13
CA PHE A 7 -6.73 38.75 23.61
C PHE A 7 -6.60 37.65 24.68
N VAL A 8 -6.31 38.03 25.93
CA VAL A 8 -6.14 37.09 27.06
C VAL A 8 -7.48 36.48 27.51
N LYS A 9 -8.59 37.23 27.41
CA LYS A 9 -9.92 36.70 27.76
C LYS A 9 -10.45 35.67 26.75
N MET A 10 -10.09 35.79 25.48
CA MET A 10 -10.50 34.83 24.44
C MET A 10 -9.74 33.51 24.56
N TYR A 11 -8.45 33.55 24.89
CA TYR A 11 -7.63 32.36 25.14
C TYR A 11 -8.04 31.61 26.42
N ALA A 12 -8.41 32.33 27.49
CA ALA A 12 -8.83 31.70 28.74
C ALA A 12 -10.18 30.94 28.62
N LEU A 13 -11.11 31.45 27.80
CA LEU A 13 -12.41 30.81 27.56
C LEU A 13 -12.31 29.54 26.69
N LEU A 14 -11.35 29.49 25.75
CA LEU A 14 -11.07 28.29 24.96
C LEU A 14 -10.38 27.19 25.78
N CYS A 15 -9.56 27.55 26.76
CA CYS A 15 -8.84 26.59 27.61
C CYS A 15 -9.74 25.93 28.66
N THR A 16 -10.75 26.63 29.19
CA THR A 16 -11.69 26.06 30.19
C THR A 16 -12.75 25.11 29.59
N CYS A 17 -13.03 25.19 28.30
CA CYS A 17 -13.90 24.21 27.62
C CYS A 17 -13.17 22.88 27.35
N LEU A 18 -11.83 22.87 27.30
CA LEU A 18 -11.03 21.66 27.08
C LEU A 18 -10.76 20.84 28.36
N PHE A 19 -10.94 21.42 29.55
CA PHE A 19 -10.76 20.71 30.83
C PHE A 19 -12.08 20.18 31.45
N GLY A 20 -13.24 20.50 30.87
CA GLY A 20 -14.56 20.10 31.40
C GLY A 20 -15.13 18.79 30.85
N PHE A 21 -14.47 18.13 29.89
CA PHE A 21 -14.95 16.89 29.26
C PHE A 21 -14.16 15.63 29.67
N LEU A 22 -13.32 15.72 30.71
CA LEU A 22 -12.43 14.64 31.15
C LEU A 22 -12.89 13.90 32.42
N GLN A 23 -14.21 13.80 32.66
CA GLN A 23 -14.75 12.94 33.71
C GLN A 23 -15.95 12.12 33.22
N PHE A 24 -15.69 11.12 32.36
CA PHE A 24 -16.44 9.87 32.32
C PHE A 24 -15.59 8.81 31.61
N MET A 25 -14.60 8.24 32.30
CA MET A 25 -13.97 6.98 31.91
C MET A 25 -14.16 5.97 33.04
N HIS A 26 -14.98 4.96 32.75
CA HIS A 26 -15.10 3.73 33.53
C HIS A 26 -13.88 2.83 33.29
N PRO A 27 -13.58 1.88 34.20
CA PRO A 27 -12.29 1.21 34.24
C PRO A 27 -12.16 0.12 33.17
N ALA A 28 -10.96 0.09 32.59
CA ALA A 28 -10.21 -1.02 31.99
C ALA A 28 -10.97 -2.31 31.64
N GLN A 29 -11.07 -2.59 30.33
CA GLN A 29 -11.01 -3.95 29.81
C GLN A 29 -9.92 -4.00 28.74
N GLY A 30 -9.00 -4.96 28.92
CA GLY A 30 -8.17 -5.60 27.91
C GLY A 30 -7.42 -4.69 26.94
N SER A 31 -6.11 -4.62 27.09
CA SER A 31 -5.22 -4.38 25.95
C SER A 31 -5.42 -5.50 24.92
N GLU A 32 -6.38 -5.34 24.02
CA GLU A 32 -6.36 -6.04 22.75
C GLU A 32 -5.16 -5.49 21.98
N LEU A 33 -4.13 -6.33 21.83
CA LEU A 33 -3.25 -6.27 20.67
C LEU A 33 -4.15 -6.04 19.44
N PRO A 34 -3.79 -5.15 18.49
CA PRO A 34 -4.59 -4.98 17.29
C PRO A 34 -4.83 -6.36 16.71
N ALA A 35 -6.10 -6.78 16.67
CA ALA A 35 -6.49 -8.05 16.12
C ALA A 35 -5.80 -8.18 14.77
N ALA A 36 -5.11 -9.30 14.54
CA ALA A 36 -4.61 -9.66 13.23
C ALA A 36 -5.73 -9.30 12.23
N HIS A 37 -5.42 -8.40 11.30
CA HIS A 37 -6.40 -7.73 10.45
C HIS A 37 -7.48 -8.71 10.01
N PHE A 38 -8.70 -8.57 10.54
CA PHE A 38 -9.77 -9.52 10.25
C PHE A 38 -10.07 -9.46 8.75
N GLU A 39 -10.14 -10.62 8.13
CA GLU A 39 -10.50 -10.74 6.73
C GLU A 39 -11.65 -11.74 6.59
N PRO A 40 -12.81 -11.32 6.08
CA PRO A 40 -13.94 -12.22 5.92
C PRO A 40 -13.65 -13.24 4.81
N GLN A 41 -13.70 -14.52 5.16
CA GLN A 41 -13.45 -15.62 4.22
C GLN A 41 -14.44 -16.76 4.43
N VAL A 42 -14.76 -17.50 3.37
CA VAL A 42 -15.59 -18.70 3.42
C VAL A 42 -14.85 -19.89 2.82
N ALA A 43 -15.06 -21.06 3.41
CA ALA A 43 -14.46 -22.30 2.96
C ALA A 43 -15.54 -23.34 2.71
N MET A 44 -15.41 -24.05 1.59
CA MET A 44 -16.30 -25.15 1.21
C MET A 44 -15.47 -26.39 0.94
N LEU A 45 -15.97 -27.54 1.40
CA LEU A 45 -15.37 -28.84 1.15
C LEU A 45 -16.27 -29.66 0.25
N CYS A 46 -15.97 -29.61 -1.04
CA CYS A 46 -16.69 -30.29 -2.10
C CYS A 46 -16.14 -31.72 -2.31
N ASP A 47 -16.29 -32.58 -1.31
CA ASP A 47 -15.88 -33.98 -1.43
C ASP A 47 -16.84 -34.75 -2.35
N THR A 48 -16.34 -35.16 -3.52
CA THR A 48 -17.11 -35.95 -4.49
C THR A 48 -17.10 -37.45 -4.18
N LYS A 49 -16.28 -37.91 -3.24
CA LYS A 49 -16.12 -39.32 -2.88
C LYS A 49 -17.02 -39.75 -1.71
N SER A 50 -17.59 -38.81 -0.98
CA SER A 50 -18.50 -39.09 0.13
C SER A 50 -19.96 -38.91 -0.28
N ASP A 51 -20.81 -39.86 0.13
CA ASP A 51 -22.27 -39.77 -0.04
C ASP A 51 -22.92 -38.58 0.68
N GLN A 52 -22.22 -37.95 1.63
CA GLN A 52 -22.77 -36.84 2.41
C GLN A 52 -21.86 -35.61 2.34
N PRO A 53 -22.43 -34.43 2.04
CA PRO A 53 -21.65 -33.21 1.96
C PRO A 53 -21.24 -32.73 3.36
N TYR A 54 -20.17 -31.94 3.38
CA TYR A 54 -19.76 -31.19 4.55
C TYR A 54 -20.48 -29.84 4.60
N ARG A 55 -20.70 -29.34 5.81
CA ARG A 55 -21.16 -27.96 6.03
C ARG A 55 -20.02 -26.99 5.73
N SER A 56 -20.35 -25.88 5.08
CA SER A 56 -19.39 -24.80 4.84
C SER A 56 -18.91 -24.20 6.17
N GLN A 57 -17.72 -23.61 6.13
CA GLN A 57 -17.17 -22.85 7.25
C GLN A 57 -16.93 -21.39 6.84
N TYR A 58 -16.85 -20.51 7.82
CA TYR A 58 -16.53 -19.09 7.65
C TYR A 58 -15.52 -18.64 8.72
N MET A 59 -14.72 -17.64 8.40
CA MET A 59 -13.77 -17.02 9.32
C MET A 59 -14.52 -16.13 10.32
N THR A 60 -14.33 -16.35 11.62
CA THR A 60 -14.89 -15.47 12.65
C THR A 60 -14.01 -14.24 12.85
N GLU A 61 -14.57 -13.16 13.39
CA GLU A 61 -13.82 -11.95 13.79
C GLU A 61 -12.68 -12.27 14.78
N ALA A 62 -12.78 -13.37 15.52
CA ALA A 62 -11.73 -13.87 16.41
C ALA A 62 -10.60 -14.65 15.69
N GLY A 63 -10.61 -14.74 14.36
CA GLY A 63 -9.55 -15.36 13.56
C GLY A 63 -9.58 -16.89 13.51
N HIS A 64 -10.71 -17.52 13.83
CA HIS A 64 -10.86 -18.98 13.73
C HIS A 64 -12.02 -19.40 12.82
N TRP A 65 -11.88 -20.56 12.18
CA TRP A 65 -12.94 -21.16 11.35
C TRP A 65 -14.11 -21.64 12.21
N ALA A 66 -15.34 -21.32 11.77
CA ALA A 66 -16.58 -21.78 12.38
C ALA A 66 -17.48 -22.43 11.33
N THR A 67 -18.17 -23.51 11.71
CA THR A 67 -19.15 -24.16 10.85
C THR A 67 -20.46 -23.38 10.81
N ASP A 68 -21.00 -23.18 9.61
CA ASP A 68 -22.34 -22.61 9.44
C ASP A 68 -23.43 -23.63 9.81
N LEU A 69 -23.96 -23.47 11.02
CA LEU A 69 -25.10 -24.23 11.52
C LEU A 69 -26.45 -23.56 11.22
N VAL A 70 -26.42 -22.28 10.83
CA VAL A 70 -27.61 -21.43 10.67
C VAL A 70 -28.19 -21.59 9.26
N HIS A 71 -27.40 -21.31 8.23
CA HIS A 71 -27.85 -21.35 6.84
C HIS A 71 -27.73 -22.75 6.24
N LYS A 72 -26.97 -23.63 6.90
CA LYS A 72 -26.78 -25.05 6.55
C LYS A 72 -26.22 -25.23 5.14
N VAL A 73 -25.43 -24.28 4.67
CA VAL A 73 -24.78 -24.32 3.35
C VAL A 73 -23.73 -25.44 3.33
N THR A 74 -23.53 -26.04 2.16
CA THR A 74 -22.62 -27.18 1.96
C THR A 74 -21.49 -26.89 0.99
N CYS A 75 -21.62 -27.27 -0.27
CA CYS A 75 -20.66 -27.01 -1.32
C CYS A 75 -21.37 -26.27 -2.44
N TYR A 76 -21.15 -24.96 -2.52
CA TYR A 76 -21.47 -24.19 -3.71
C TYR A 76 -20.32 -24.28 -4.70
N LYS A 77 -20.69 -24.38 -5.98
CA LYS A 77 -19.74 -24.35 -7.11
C LYS A 77 -19.90 -23.07 -7.94
N ASP A 78 -21.10 -22.50 -7.94
CA ASP A 78 -21.40 -21.26 -8.64
C ASP A 78 -20.88 -20.05 -7.86
N LYS A 79 -20.23 -19.11 -8.54
CA LYS A 79 -19.59 -17.95 -7.91
C LYS A 79 -20.63 -16.97 -7.33
N LEU A 80 -21.84 -16.90 -7.90
CA LEU A 80 -22.93 -16.07 -7.36
C LEU A 80 -23.42 -16.63 -6.02
N ASP A 81 -23.62 -17.95 -5.94
CA ASP A 81 -24.05 -18.62 -4.71
C ASP A 81 -23.02 -18.41 -3.57
N ILE A 82 -21.73 -18.45 -3.91
CA ILE A 82 -20.64 -18.19 -2.96
C ILE A 82 -20.65 -16.73 -2.48
N LEU A 83 -20.84 -15.77 -3.39
CA LEU A 83 -20.99 -14.35 -3.03
C LEU A 83 -22.22 -14.11 -2.14
N GLU A 84 -23.35 -14.75 -2.45
CA GLU A 84 -24.55 -14.66 -1.61
C GLU A 84 -24.32 -15.29 -0.24
N TYR A 85 -23.56 -16.40 -0.17
CA TYR A 85 -23.18 -17.00 1.10
C TYR A 85 -22.29 -16.08 1.94
N CYS A 86 -21.27 -15.43 1.35
CA CYS A 86 -20.48 -14.40 2.03
C CYS A 86 -21.39 -13.32 2.65
N LYS A 87 -22.35 -12.79 1.90
CA LYS A 87 -23.30 -11.77 2.40
C LYS A 87 -24.17 -12.28 3.55
N LYS A 88 -24.53 -13.56 3.55
CA LYS A 88 -25.34 -14.18 4.62
C LYS A 88 -24.57 -14.33 5.92
N VAL A 89 -23.31 -14.78 5.86
CA VAL A 89 -22.49 -15.00 7.07
C VAL A 89 -21.81 -13.73 7.57
N TYR A 90 -21.64 -12.72 6.71
CA TYR A 90 -21.09 -11.40 7.06
C TYR A 90 -22.10 -10.27 6.80
N PRO A 91 -23.27 -10.25 7.47
CA PRO A 91 -24.34 -9.27 7.17
C PRO A 91 -24.00 -7.83 7.57
N LYS A 92 -22.93 -7.61 8.35
CA LYS A 92 -22.44 -6.29 8.76
C LYS A 92 -21.37 -5.72 7.82
N HIS A 93 -20.90 -6.52 6.86
CA HIS A 93 -19.84 -6.16 5.93
C HIS A 93 -20.45 -5.93 4.55
N ASP A 94 -19.99 -4.88 3.87
CA ASP A 94 -20.46 -4.55 2.52
C ASP A 94 -19.75 -5.44 1.48
N ILE A 95 -20.09 -6.73 1.45
CA ILE A 95 -19.45 -7.67 0.53
C ILE A 95 -19.90 -7.39 -0.91
N THR A 96 -18.99 -6.98 -1.77
CA THR A 96 -19.29 -6.65 -3.17
C THR A 96 -18.86 -7.74 -4.15
N ASN A 97 -17.81 -8.49 -3.82
CA ASN A 97 -17.26 -9.52 -4.70
C ASN A 97 -16.55 -10.64 -3.90
N ILE A 98 -16.02 -11.65 -4.59
CA ILE A 98 -15.23 -12.72 -4.01
C ILE A 98 -13.96 -12.97 -4.83
N VAL A 99 -12.92 -13.46 -4.17
CA VAL A 99 -11.70 -13.94 -4.84
C VAL A 99 -11.26 -15.26 -4.20
N GLU A 100 -10.88 -16.22 -5.03
CA GLU A 100 -10.35 -17.49 -4.55
C GLU A 100 -8.91 -17.33 -4.05
N SER A 101 -8.55 -18.05 -3.00
CA SER A 101 -7.18 -18.04 -2.48
C SER A 101 -6.19 -18.67 -3.48
N SER A 102 -5.02 -18.06 -3.60
CA SER A 102 -3.88 -18.60 -4.36
C SER A 102 -3.35 -19.91 -3.76
N HIS A 103 -3.36 -20.00 -2.43
CA HIS A 103 -2.82 -21.13 -1.69
C HIS A 103 -3.91 -21.97 -1.04
N PHE A 104 -3.65 -23.28 -0.99
CA PHE A 104 -4.40 -24.19 -0.14
C PHE A 104 -4.07 -23.90 1.32
N MET A 105 -5.08 -23.95 2.18
CA MET A 105 -4.90 -23.92 3.61
C MET A 105 -5.62 -25.10 4.27
N LYS A 106 -5.06 -25.54 5.40
CA LYS A 106 -5.60 -26.64 6.17
C LYS A 106 -6.72 -26.13 7.07
N VAL A 107 -7.96 -26.51 6.77
CA VAL A 107 -9.12 -26.22 7.60
C VAL A 107 -9.52 -27.48 8.34
N SER A 108 -9.66 -27.38 9.66
CA SER A 108 -10.00 -28.49 10.54
C SER A 108 -11.48 -28.50 10.95
N ASN A 109 -11.88 -29.55 11.66
CA ASN A 109 -13.21 -29.67 12.28
C ASN A 109 -14.39 -29.54 11.30
N TRP A 110 -14.28 -30.10 10.10
CA TRP A 110 -15.41 -30.14 9.17
C TRP A 110 -16.54 -31.03 9.70
N CYS A 111 -17.76 -30.51 9.66
CA CYS A 111 -18.97 -31.22 10.08
C CYS A 111 -19.68 -31.84 8.86
N ARG A 112 -19.83 -33.17 8.83
CA ARG A 112 -20.71 -33.82 7.84
C ARG A 112 -22.18 -33.56 8.18
N VAL A 113 -23.02 -33.38 7.15
CA VAL A 113 -24.46 -33.21 7.35
C VAL A 113 -25.04 -34.46 8.02
N GLY A 114 -25.82 -34.29 9.09
CA GLY A 114 -26.44 -35.40 9.84
C GLY A 114 -25.55 -36.02 10.92
N HIS A 115 -24.29 -35.61 11.03
CA HIS A 115 -23.38 -36.07 12.07
C HIS A 115 -23.14 -34.98 13.13
N SER A 116 -23.10 -35.38 14.41
CA SER A 116 -22.86 -34.47 15.53
C SER A 116 -21.38 -34.19 15.82
N LYS A 117 -20.47 -34.99 15.24
CA LYS A 117 -19.03 -34.87 15.46
C LYS A 117 -18.36 -34.28 14.22
N CYS A 118 -17.59 -33.23 14.43
CA CYS A 118 -16.82 -32.55 13.39
C CYS A 118 -15.34 -32.83 13.63
N LYS A 119 -14.75 -33.70 12.82
CA LYS A 119 -13.38 -34.21 13.02
C LYS A 119 -12.54 -34.27 11.76
N HIS A 120 -13.17 -34.09 10.59
CA HIS A 120 -12.46 -34.15 9.33
C HIS A 120 -11.62 -32.88 9.16
N THR A 121 -10.46 -33.02 8.54
CA THR A 121 -9.52 -31.94 8.27
C THR A 121 -9.06 -32.11 6.84
N ASP A 122 -9.07 -31.03 6.07
CA ASP A 122 -8.73 -31.07 4.66
C ASP A 122 -8.03 -29.78 4.21
N TRP A 123 -7.33 -29.88 3.08
CA TRP A 123 -6.73 -28.75 2.40
C TRP A 123 -7.72 -28.20 1.39
N VAL A 124 -8.09 -26.94 1.55
CA VAL A 124 -9.03 -26.26 0.66
C VAL A 124 -8.50 -24.89 0.26
N LYS A 125 -8.99 -24.37 -0.86
CA LYS A 125 -8.83 -22.95 -1.21
C LYS A 125 -10.08 -22.20 -0.73
N PRO A 126 -9.98 -21.35 0.30
CA PRO A 126 -11.10 -20.51 0.69
C PRO A 126 -11.35 -19.41 -0.35
N TYR A 127 -12.52 -18.80 -0.26
CA TYR A 127 -12.84 -17.56 -0.94
C TYR A 127 -12.78 -16.42 0.06
N ARG A 128 -12.02 -15.37 -0.27
CA ARG A 128 -12.09 -14.09 0.41
C ARG A 128 -13.33 -13.35 -0.05
N CYS A 129 -14.07 -12.80 0.90
CA CYS A 129 -15.25 -11.98 0.65
C CYS A 129 -14.79 -10.52 0.63
N LEU A 130 -14.76 -9.90 -0.54
CA LEU A 130 -14.20 -8.56 -0.74
C LEU A 130 -15.19 -7.48 -0.28
N GLU A 131 -14.73 -6.59 0.59
CA GLU A 131 -15.52 -5.51 1.16
C GLU A 131 -15.40 -4.22 0.35
N GLY A 132 -16.54 -3.57 0.08
CA GLY A 132 -16.59 -2.22 -0.48
C GLY A 132 -15.98 -2.08 -1.89
N PRO A 133 -15.41 -0.91 -2.24
CA PRO A 133 -14.75 -0.71 -3.52
C PRO A 133 -13.48 -1.56 -3.61
N PHE A 134 -13.23 -2.13 -4.80
CA PHE A 134 -12.11 -3.03 -5.00
C PHE A 134 -10.75 -2.33 -4.77
N GLN A 135 -9.90 -3.00 -3.99
CA GLN A 135 -8.49 -2.69 -3.80
C GLN A 135 -7.69 -3.96 -4.11
N SER A 136 -6.57 -3.82 -4.82
CA SER A 136 -5.69 -4.97 -5.08
C SER A 136 -4.82 -5.27 -3.86
N ASP A 137 -4.35 -6.51 -3.75
CA ASP A 137 -3.54 -6.92 -2.60
C ASP A 137 -2.11 -6.38 -2.72
N ALA A 138 -1.55 -5.90 -1.62
CA ALA A 138 -0.15 -5.51 -1.58
C ALA A 138 0.76 -6.75 -1.65
N LEU A 139 1.51 -6.91 -2.75
CA LEU A 139 2.47 -7.98 -2.91
C LEU A 139 3.85 -7.58 -2.36
N LEU A 140 4.40 -8.40 -1.46
CA LEU A 140 5.78 -8.26 -1.02
C LEU A 140 6.74 -8.67 -2.14
N VAL A 141 7.74 -7.83 -2.40
CA VAL A 141 8.77 -8.05 -3.42
C VAL A 141 10.12 -8.26 -2.71
N PRO A 142 10.55 -9.50 -2.49
CA PRO A 142 11.86 -9.78 -1.90
C PRO A 142 13.00 -9.30 -2.80
N GLU A 143 14.20 -9.23 -2.24
CA GLU A 143 15.40 -8.91 -3.01
C GLU A 143 15.61 -9.89 -4.17
N ASN A 144 16.13 -9.36 -5.28
CA ASN A 144 16.37 -10.09 -6.54
C ASN A 144 15.10 -10.64 -7.22
N CYS A 145 13.92 -10.34 -6.70
CA CYS A 145 12.66 -10.60 -7.39
C CYS A 145 12.20 -9.37 -8.19
N LEU A 146 11.34 -9.61 -9.17
CA LEU A 146 10.78 -8.58 -10.05
C LEU A 146 9.27 -8.53 -9.87
N PHE A 147 8.73 -7.33 -9.67
CA PHE A 147 7.30 -7.08 -9.72
C PHE A 147 6.89 -6.69 -11.14
N ASP A 148 5.77 -7.21 -11.61
CA ASP A 148 5.20 -6.87 -12.92
C ASP A 148 3.67 -7.02 -12.87
N HIS A 149 2.98 -6.48 -13.88
CA HIS A 149 1.54 -6.61 -14.01
C HIS A 149 1.09 -6.68 -15.46
N ILE A 150 -0.03 -7.37 -15.69
CA ILE A 150 -0.69 -7.46 -16.99
C ILE A 150 -2.14 -7.02 -16.80
N HIS A 151 -2.52 -5.95 -17.49
CA HIS A 151 -3.90 -5.45 -17.51
C HIS A 151 -4.41 -5.26 -18.93
N ASN A 152 -5.66 -5.66 -19.18
CA ASN A 152 -6.34 -5.45 -20.45
C ASN A 152 -7.86 -5.45 -20.26
N GLN A 153 -8.49 -4.30 -20.48
CA GLN A 153 -9.93 -4.10 -20.27
C GLN A 153 -10.82 -4.98 -21.15
N THR A 154 -10.33 -5.49 -22.29
CA THR A 154 -11.10 -6.40 -23.15
C THR A 154 -11.09 -7.85 -22.65
N ARG A 155 -10.21 -8.16 -21.69
CA ARG A 155 -10.09 -9.49 -21.08
C ARG A 155 -10.84 -9.47 -19.76
N CYS A 156 -11.69 -10.47 -19.55
CA CYS A 156 -12.40 -10.67 -18.30
C CYS A 156 -12.35 -12.15 -17.96
N TRP A 157 -11.43 -12.52 -17.08
CA TRP A 157 -11.04 -13.91 -16.85
C TRP A 157 -11.09 -14.30 -15.38
N GLU A 158 -11.21 -15.60 -15.15
CA GLU A 158 -11.18 -16.22 -13.84
C GLU A 158 -9.76 -16.25 -13.25
N PHE A 159 -9.72 -16.43 -11.93
CA PHE A 159 -8.52 -16.50 -11.11
C PHE A 159 -7.44 -17.44 -11.68
N ASP A 160 -7.79 -18.69 -12.00
CA ASP A 160 -6.82 -19.70 -12.46
C ASP A 160 -6.17 -19.32 -13.79
N ARG A 161 -6.89 -18.63 -14.68
CA ARG A 161 -6.35 -18.19 -15.95
C ARG A 161 -5.36 -17.05 -15.78
N TRP A 162 -5.61 -16.15 -14.84
CA TRP A 162 -4.66 -15.09 -14.47
C TRP A 162 -3.43 -15.64 -13.75
N ASN A 163 -3.60 -16.61 -12.85
CA ASN A 163 -2.50 -17.35 -12.22
C ASN A 163 -1.56 -17.96 -13.27
N GLN A 164 -2.12 -18.69 -14.25
CA GLN A 164 -1.35 -19.27 -15.35
C GLN A 164 -0.65 -18.20 -16.20
N THR A 165 -1.31 -17.07 -16.43
CA THR A 165 -0.74 -15.94 -17.20
C THR A 165 0.46 -15.33 -16.48
N ALA A 166 0.35 -15.10 -15.17
CA ALA A 166 1.45 -14.62 -14.33
C ALA A 166 2.60 -15.63 -14.29
N ALA A 167 2.28 -16.92 -14.12
CA ALA A 167 3.26 -18.00 -14.11
C ALA A 167 4.04 -18.07 -15.42
N GLN A 168 3.36 -18.01 -16.55
CA GLN A 168 3.99 -17.99 -17.87
C GLN A 168 4.89 -16.76 -18.04
N SER A 169 4.43 -15.58 -17.62
CA SER A 169 5.22 -14.35 -17.73
C SER A 169 6.53 -14.39 -16.94
N CYS A 170 6.56 -15.09 -15.80
CA CYS A 170 7.80 -15.33 -15.06
C CYS A 170 8.70 -16.35 -15.78
N GLN A 171 8.11 -17.43 -16.30
CA GLN A 171 8.85 -18.49 -17.00
C GLN A 171 9.55 -17.99 -18.27
N ASP A 172 8.92 -17.10 -19.03
CA ASP A 172 9.50 -16.47 -20.22
C ASP A 172 10.78 -15.67 -19.92
N ARG A 173 11.05 -15.36 -18.64
CA ARG A 173 12.23 -14.67 -18.13
C ARG A 173 13.14 -15.56 -17.29
N ASP A 174 12.99 -16.89 -17.37
CA ASP A 174 13.75 -17.86 -16.55
C ASP A 174 13.53 -17.71 -15.03
N LEU A 175 12.42 -17.12 -14.60
CA LEU A 175 12.04 -16.91 -13.19
C LEU A 175 10.83 -17.80 -12.82
N THR A 176 10.56 -17.90 -11.51
CA THR A 176 9.38 -18.59 -10.99
C THR A 176 8.39 -17.60 -10.37
N LEU A 177 7.10 -17.87 -10.55
CA LEU A 177 6.05 -17.11 -9.89
C LEU A 177 6.10 -17.34 -8.38
N ARG A 178 6.26 -16.27 -7.62
CA ARG A 178 6.29 -16.27 -6.16
C ARG A 178 4.92 -15.99 -5.56
N SER A 179 4.29 -14.90 -5.99
CA SER A 179 2.99 -14.42 -5.53
C SER A 179 2.29 -13.66 -6.65
N PHE A 180 0.97 -13.56 -6.58
CA PHE A 180 0.16 -12.79 -7.52
C PHE A 180 -1.15 -12.34 -6.87
N ALA A 181 -1.73 -11.26 -7.40
CA ALA A 181 -3.00 -10.70 -6.99
C ALA A 181 -3.82 -10.28 -8.22
N MET A 182 -5.14 -10.27 -8.07
CA MET A 182 -6.04 -9.87 -9.15
C MET A 182 -6.11 -8.35 -9.28
N LEU A 183 -6.26 -7.86 -10.52
CA LEU A 183 -6.48 -6.44 -10.81
C LEU A 183 -7.86 -6.20 -11.40
N LEU A 184 -8.53 -5.16 -10.89
CA LEU A 184 -9.73 -4.53 -11.45
C LEU A 184 -10.85 -5.53 -11.83
N PRO A 185 -11.88 -5.67 -10.98
CA PRO A 185 -12.98 -6.59 -11.26
C PRO A 185 -13.76 -6.12 -12.50
N CYS A 186 -14.11 -7.09 -13.35
CA CYS A 186 -14.96 -6.90 -14.51
C CYS A 186 -16.25 -7.73 -14.42
N GLY A 187 -16.38 -8.53 -13.35
CA GLY A 187 -17.55 -9.35 -13.03
C GLY A 187 -17.38 -10.02 -11.67
N ILE A 188 -18.32 -10.89 -11.32
CA ILE A 188 -18.28 -11.62 -10.04
C ILE A 188 -17.22 -12.72 -10.14
N SER A 189 -16.20 -12.65 -9.28
CA SER A 189 -15.01 -13.50 -9.35
C SER A 189 -14.25 -13.44 -10.69
N LEU A 190 -14.40 -12.35 -11.45
CA LEU A 190 -13.75 -12.13 -12.75
C LEU A 190 -12.97 -10.81 -12.76
N PHE A 191 -11.80 -10.83 -13.38
CA PHE A 191 -10.83 -9.75 -13.31
C PHE A 191 -10.24 -9.42 -14.68
N SER A 192 -9.80 -8.18 -14.85
CA SER A 192 -9.25 -7.65 -16.11
C SER A 192 -7.74 -7.53 -16.11
N GLY A 193 -7.08 -7.93 -15.02
CA GLY A 193 -5.63 -8.05 -14.96
C GLY A 193 -5.14 -8.87 -13.79
N VAL A 194 -3.82 -8.96 -13.70
CA VAL A 194 -3.06 -9.63 -12.64
C VAL A 194 -1.77 -8.86 -12.38
N GLU A 195 -1.39 -8.72 -11.13
CA GLU A 195 -0.06 -8.28 -10.70
C GLU A 195 0.66 -9.44 -10.01
N PHE A 196 1.98 -9.51 -10.14
CA PHE A 196 2.74 -10.68 -9.72
C PHE A 196 4.21 -10.39 -9.46
N VAL A 197 4.81 -11.27 -8.66
CA VAL A 197 6.23 -11.24 -8.31
C VAL A 197 6.92 -12.48 -8.87
N CYS A 198 7.95 -12.28 -9.68
CA CYS A 198 8.80 -13.32 -10.22
C CYS A 198 10.13 -13.36 -9.46
N CYS A 199 10.57 -14.53 -9.00
CA CYS A 199 11.83 -14.69 -8.28
C CYS A 199 12.77 -15.68 -8.99
N PRO A 200 14.09 -15.59 -8.79
CA PRO A 200 15.03 -16.58 -9.30
C PRO A 200 14.71 -17.99 -8.79
N THR A 201 14.87 -19.00 -9.65
CA THR A 201 14.76 -20.40 -9.25
C THR A 201 15.91 -20.73 -8.28
N LYS A 202 15.60 -21.36 -7.13
CA LYS A 202 16.61 -21.72 -6.11
C LYS A 202 17.78 -22.56 -6.64
N GLU A 203 17.60 -23.24 -7.78
CA GLU A 203 18.64 -24.05 -8.44
C GLU A 203 19.69 -23.23 -9.19
N LYS A 204 19.42 -21.96 -9.54
CA LYS A 204 20.32 -21.10 -10.33
C LYS A 204 21.15 -20.12 -9.48
N VAL A 205 21.06 -20.17 -8.15
CA VAL A 205 21.78 -19.27 -7.22
C VAL A 205 23.18 -19.80 -6.84
N THR A 206 23.75 -20.74 -7.59
CA THR A 206 25.21 -20.92 -7.62
C THR A 206 25.81 -19.82 -8.49
N MET A 207 25.83 -18.59 -7.94
CA MET A 207 26.68 -17.53 -8.44
C MET A 207 28.10 -18.10 -8.52
N LYS A 208 28.63 -18.24 -9.74
CA LYS A 208 30.04 -18.59 -9.97
C LYS A 208 30.89 -17.56 -9.21
N LYS A 209 31.38 -17.94 -8.04
CA LYS A 209 32.42 -17.22 -7.32
C LYS A 209 33.66 -17.30 -8.20
N VAL A 210 33.87 -16.31 -9.06
CA VAL A 210 35.09 -16.20 -9.87
C VAL A 210 36.22 -15.87 -8.91
N LEU A 211 36.92 -16.90 -8.46
CA LEU A 211 38.17 -16.76 -7.72
C LEU A 211 39.32 -16.62 -8.73
N PRO A 212 40.29 -15.69 -8.53
CA PRO A 212 41.41 -15.52 -9.45
C PRO A 212 42.35 -16.75 -9.46
N PRO A 213 43.08 -17.02 -10.55
CA PRO A 213 43.82 -18.26 -10.73
C PRO A 213 45.17 -18.24 -9.98
N SER A 214 45.39 -19.23 -9.13
CA SER A 214 46.71 -19.54 -8.53
C SER A 214 47.48 -20.56 -9.41
N PRO A 215 48.82 -20.49 -9.49
CA PRO A 215 49.64 -21.37 -10.36
C PRO A 215 49.82 -22.79 -9.80
N PRO A 216 50.20 -23.77 -10.65
CA PRO A 216 50.15 -25.18 -10.31
C PRO A 216 51.42 -25.64 -9.56
N LEU A 217 51.26 -26.51 -8.56
CA LEU A 217 52.36 -27.32 -8.06
C LEU A 217 52.00 -28.80 -8.05
N SER A 218 53.03 -29.56 -8.38
CA SER A 218 53.10 -30.92 -8.89
C SER A 218 53.04 -32.01 -7.82
N GLY A 219 52.54 -33.18 -8.24
CA GLY A 219 52.91 -34.51 -7.73
C GLY A 219 52.00 -35.07 -6.64
N THR A 220 51.72 -36.37 -6.51
CA THR A 220 52.08 -37.57 -7.26
C THR A 220 51.07 -38.65 -6.77
N GLU A 221 50.42 -39.32 -7.72
CA GLU A 221 50.04 -40.75 -7.77
C GLU A 221 49.33 -41.50 -6.60
N VAL A 222 48.12 -41.97 -6.95
CA VAL A 222 47.60 -43.37 -6.91
C VAL A 222 47.53 -44.13 -5.57
N PHE A 223 46.30 -44.36 -5.07
CA PHE A 223 45.70 -45.66 -4.72
C PHE A 223 44.21 -45.45 -4.36
N ASP A 224 43.27 -45.92 -5.19
CA ASP A 224 42.55 -47.19 -5.15
C ASP A 224 41.31 -47.22 -4.21
N SER A 225 40.18 -47.39 -4.89
CA SER A 225 38.84 -47.87 -4.53
C SER A 225 38.59 -48.39 -3.11
N VAL A 226 37.50 -47.94 -2.49
CA VAL A 226 36.42 -48.79 -1.93
C VAL A 226 35.17 -47.95 -1.63
N ASP A 227 34.07 -48.70 -1.55
CA ASP A 227 32.65 -48.45 -1.77
C ASP A 227 31.90 -47.64 -0.70
N ASP A 228 30.72 -47.16 -1.13
CA ASP A 228 29.61 -46.52 -0.42
C ASP A 228 29.34 -47.06 0.99
N THR A 229 29.09 -46.17 1.95
CA THR A 229 28.06 -46.29 3.01
C THR A 229 28.08 -45.03 3.90
N ASP A 230 27.16 -44.12 3.65
CA ASP A 230 26.88 -42.94 4.47
C ASP A 230 25.81 -43.24 5.54
N ASP A 231 26.30 -43.42 6.77
CA ASP A 231 25.51 -43.47 7.98
C ASP A 231 25.33 -42.06 8.59
N ALA A 232 24.09 -41.79 8.98
CA ALA A 232 23.69 -41.23 10.29
C ALA A 232 23.93 -39.74 10.66
N LEU A 233 22.79 -39.09 10.96
CA LEU A 233 22.45 -38.32 12.18
C LEU A 233 23.27 -37.05 12.48
N ASP A 234 22.68 -35.85 12.44
CA ASP A 234 21.79 -35.20 13.43
C ASP A 234 22.55 -34.08 14.16
N ASP A 235 21.79 -33.16 14.74
CA ASP A 235 22.13 -32.12 15.71
C ASP A 235 22.43 -30.68 15.24
N GLU A 236 21.39 -29.89 15.50
CA GLU A 236 21.35 -28.66 16.32
C GLU A 236 21.83 -27.31 15.75
N ALA A 237 20.87 -26.39 15.86
CA ALA A 237 20.97 -24.97 15.70
C ALA A 237 21.41 -24.32 17.01
N ASP A 238 22.35 -23.37 16.92
CA ASP A 238 22.50 -22.30 17.90
C ASP A 238 23.26 -21.15 17.21
N ASP A 239 22.61 -20.02 16.99
CA ASP A 239 23.24 -18.77 16.56
C ASP A 239 22.65 -17.64 17.42
N ASP A 240 23.28 -17.43 18.58
CA ASP A 240 23.24 -16.18 19.36
C ASP A 240 24.17 -15.17 18.67
N ILE A 241 23.63 -14.03 18.22
CA ILE A 241 24.44 -12.83 17.94
C ILE A 241 23.77 -11.61 18.56
N ASP A 242 24.56 -10.95 19.39
CA ASP A 242 24.29 -9.80 20.24
C ASP A 242 23.82 -8.53 19.48
N ASP A 243 22.85 -7.85 20.08
CA ASP A 243 22.52 -6.44 19.87
C ASP A 243 23.52 -5.60 20.67
N ASP A 244 24.19 -4.63 20.02
CA ASP A 244 24.85 -3.50 20.68
C ASP A 244 24.28 -2.19 20.11
N GLU A 245 23.94 -1.31 21.05
CA GLU A 245 23.23 -0.04 20.93
C GLU A 245 24.11 1.13 20.42
N ASP A 246 23.51 2.32 20.44
CA ASP A 246 24.09 3.67 20.47
C ASP A 246 24.34 4.35 19.11
N ASP A 247 24.06 5.63 18.89
CA ASP A 247 23.51 6.69 19.75
C ASP A 247 23.06 7.86 18.86
N ASP A 248 22.35 8.77 19.51
CA ASP A 248 21.88 10.10 19.14
C ASP A 248 22.75 10.95 18.18
N ASP A 249 22.10 11.82 17.40
CA ASP A 249 22.42 13.26 17.44
C ASP A 249 21.32 14.09 16.76
N ASP A 250 20.66 14.89 17.61
CA ASP A 250 19.95 16.11 17.26
C ASP A 250 20.90 17.09 16.55
N ASP A 251 20.41 17.89 15.60
CA ASP A 251 20.83 19.29 15.50
C ASP A 251 19.87 20.11 14.63
N ASP A 252 19.13 20.92 15.37
CA ASP A 252 18.47 22.18 15.04
C ASP A 252 19.37 23.14 14.22
N TYR A 253 18.89 23.70 13.10
CA TYR A 253 19.18 25.11 12.79
C TYR A 253 18.19 25.81 11.87
N ASP A 254 17.87 27.00 12.32
CA ASP A 254 16.92 28.02 11.92
C ASP A 254 17.15 28.76 10.59
N SER A 255 16.02 29.31 10.12
CA SER A 255 15.79 30.68 9.62
C SER A 255 16.42 31.19 8.31
N TYR A 256 15.49 31.66 7.49
CA TYR A 256 15.60 32.57 6.34
C TYR A 256 16.22 33.96 6.66
N ASP A 257 16.38 34.72 5.56
CA ASP A 257 16.71 36.16 5.37
C ASP A 257 18.20 36.44 5.04
N ASP A 258 18.62 37.26 4.07
CA ASP A 258 17.92 38.31 3.31
C ASP A 258 18.62 38.59 1.96
N ASN A 259 17.80 39.17 1.10
CA ASN A 259 17.94 39.95 -0.13
C ASN A 259 19.24 40.76 -0.39
N ALA A 260 19.53 40.97 -1.70
CA ALA A 260 19.71 42.29 -2.35
C ALA A 260 20.87 42.42 -3.38
N LEU A 261 20.45 42.56 -4.65
CA LEU A 261 20.77 43.64 -5.60
C LEU A 261 22.19 43.81 -6.22
N THR A 262 22.18 43.67 -7.56
CA THR A 262 22.77 44.54 -8.60
C THR A 262 24.29 44.73 -8.72
N ALA A 263 24.87 44.38 -9.87
CA ALA A 263 25.20 45.32 -10.97
C ALA A 263 26.20 44.71 -11.96
N SER A 264 26.04 45.10 -13.23
CA SER A 264 26.75 44.66 -14.43
C SER A 264 28.27 44.84 -14.39
N SER A 265 29.01 43.93 -15.05
CA SER A 265 30.17 44.31 -15.89
C SER A 265 30.55 43.22 -16.89
N SER A 266 30.90 43.69 -18.08
CA SER A 266 31.31 43.02 -19.30
C SER A 266 32.69 42.39 -19.24
N THR A 267 32.87 41.16 -19.75
CA THR A 267 34.11 40.77 -20.44
C THR A 267 33.83 39.66 -21.46
N SER A 268 34.34 39.87 -22.67
CA SER A 268 34.29 38.98 -23.83
C SER A 268 35.45 37.97 -23.82
N THR A 269 35.15 36.68 -23.94
CA THR A 269 36.09 35.70 -24.52
C THR A 269 35.34 34.54 -25.17
N THR A 270 35.81 34.17 -26.36
CA THR A 270 35.35 33.18 -27.33
C THR A 270 35.49 31.69 -26.92
N THR A 271 34.78 30.85 -27.68
CA THR A 271 35.00 29.42 -28.09
C THR A 271 34.05 28.36 -27.48
N PRO A 272 33.82 27.21 -28.16
CA PRO A 272 32.57 26.87 -28.85
C PRO A 272 31.72 25.79 -28.15
N ALA A 273 30.48 25.66 -28.64
CA ALA A 273 29.39 24.84 -28.13
C ALA A 273 29.69 23.35 -27.91
N PRO A 274 28.98 22.74 -26.94
CA PRO A 274 28.24 21.51 -27.19
C PRO A 274 26.74 21.74 -27.05
N THR A 275 26.02 21.22 -28.03
CA THR A 275 24.57 21.16 -28.17
C THR A 275 23.91 20.63 -26.91
N THR A 276 23.27 21.50 -26.12
CA THR A 276 22.34 21.08 -25.05
C THR A 276 20.93 21.35 -25.53
N THR A 277 20.30 20.30 -26.03
CA THR A 277 18.89 20.24 -26.39
C THR A 277 18.06 20.49 -25.12
N LEU A 278 17.47 21.67 -25.00
CA LEU A 278 16.42 21.94 -24.02
C LEU A 278 15.21 21.03 -24.34
N PRO A 279 14.63 20.29 -23.38
CA PRO A 279 13.36 19.62 -23.60
C PRO A 279 12.24 20.65 -23.77
N PRO A 280 11.25 20.39 -24.65
CA PRO A 280 10.20 21.35 -24.95
C PRO A 280 9.24 21.50 -23.77
N ARG A 281 8.87 22.75 -23.49
CA ARG A 281 7.76 23.11 -22.60
C ARG A 281 6.49 22.36 -22.99
N PRO A 282 5.90 21.52 -22.12
CA PRO A 282 4.63 20.87 -22.43
C PRO A 282 3.51 21.91 -22.42
N THR A 283 2.83 22.00 -23.55
CA THR A 283 1.60 22.77 -23.74
C THR A 283 0.47 21.76 -23.81
N THR A 284 -0.07 21.32 -22.67
CA THR A 284 -1.38 20.66 -22.52
C THR A 284 -1.59 20.34 -21.04
N GLY A 285 -2.81 20.56 -20.52
CA GLY A 285 -3.17 20.43 -19.11
C GLY A 285 -3.24 18.99 -18.58
N VAL A 286 -2.21 18.18 -18.84
CA VAL A 286 -2.00 16.88 -18.19
C VAL A 286 -0.77 17.04 -17.28
N PRO A 287 -0.87 16.76 -15.97
CA PRO A 287 0.30 16.78 -15.09
C PRO A 287 1.35 15.82 -15.66
N THR A 288 2.55 16.32 -15.91
CA THR A 288 3.66 15.45 -16.28
C THR A 288 4.01 14.62 -15.04
N PRO A 289 4.07 13.29 -15.12
CA PRO A 289 4.45 12.46 -13.98
C PRO A 289 5.81 12.91 -13.41
N ASP A 290 5.94 12.94 -12.08
CA ASP A 290 7.19 13.31 -11.43
C ASP A 290 8.32 12.36 -11.87
N PRO A 291 9.56 12.86 -12.12
CA PRO A 291 10.68 12.03 -12.57
C PRO A 291 10.97 10.80 -11.70
N TYR A 292 10.61 10.84 -10.41
CA TYR A 292 10.71 9.70 -9.49
C TYR A 292 9.92 8.49 -9.99
N PHE A 293 8.78 8.70 -10.65
CA PHE A 293 7.95 7.61 -11.19
C PHE A 293 8.39 7.12 -12.56
N THR A 294 9.33 7.79 -13.23
CA THR A 294 9.75 7.44 -14.59
C THR A 294 11.15 6.81 -14.64
N HIS A 295 11.97 7.00 -13.62
CA HIS A 295 13.34 6.48 -13.56
C HIS A 295 13.66 5.89 -12.18
N PHE A 296 13.92 4.59 -12.13
CA PHE A 296 14.33 3.90 -10.92
C PHE A 296 15.82 3.57 -10.96
N ASP A 297 16.60 4.11 -10.02
CA ASP A 297 18.00 3.73 -9.75
C ASP A 297 18.12 3.28 -8.29
N PRO A 298 18.32 1.98 -8.03
CA PRO A 298 18.43 1.44 -6.67
C PRO A 298 19.48 2.12 -5.79
N ARG A 299 20.56 2.66 -6.39
CA ARG A 299 21.65 3.29 -5.64
C ARG A 299 21.32 4.70 -5.16
N GLN A 300 20.30 5.32 -5.73
CA GLN A 300 19.90 6.71 -5.48
C GLN A 300 18.43 6.85 -5.06
N GLU A 301 17.73 5.73 -4.87
CA GLU A 301 16.29 5.68 -4.58
C GLU A 301 15.91 6.61 -3.42
N HIS A 302 16.58 6.47 -2.27
CA HIS A 302 16.26 7.28 -1.08
C HIS A 302 16.42 8.78 -1.34
N ARG A 303 17.48 9.18 -2.08
CA ARG A 303 17.69 10.59 -2.44
C ARG A 303 16.63 11.07 -3.41
N ALA A 304 16.31 10.26 -4.42
CA ALA A 304 15.29 10.57 -5.42
C ALA A 304 13.89 10.71 -4.77
N TYR A 305 13.57 9.87 -3.78
CA TYR A 305 12.36 9.97 -2.98
C TYR A 305 12.31 11.29 -2.19
N LYS A 306 13.40 11.65 -1.49
CA LYS A 306 13.46 12.91 -0.74
C LYS A 306 13.32 14.14 -1.63
N GLU A 307 13.95 14.12 -2.80
CA GLU A 307 13.80 15.20 -3.79
C GLU A 307 12.36 15.28 -4.35
N ALA A 308 11.70 14.14 -4.57
CA ALA A 308 10.30 14.09 -5.01
C ALA A 308 9.34 14.59 -3.93
N GLN A 309 9.56 14.18 -2.68
CA GLN A 309 8.80 14.66 -1.52
C GLN A 309 8.92 16.20 -1.39
N GLN A 310 10.14 16.75 -1.52
CA GLN A 310 10.35 18.20 -1.47
C GLN A 310 9.62 18.94 -2.60
N ARG A 311 9.62 18.40 -3.83
CA ARG A 311 8.88 18.99 -4.95
C ARG A 311 7.37 19.00 -4.69
N LEU A 312 6.83 17.92 -4.13
CA LEU A 312 5.43 17.83 -3.78
C LEU A 312 5.04 18.88 -2.72
N GLU A 313 5.84 18.98 -1.66
CA GLU A 313 5.66 19.97 -0.60
C GLU A 313 5.78 21.40 -1.11
N GLU A 314 6.71 21.68 -2.02
CA GLU A 314 6.88 22.97 -2.67
C GLU A 314 5.68 23.33 -3.55
N MET A 315 5.19 22.40 -4.37
CA MET A 315 3.97 22.58 -5.18
C MET A 315 2.76 22.89 -4.31
N HIS A 316 2.58 22.16 -3.20
CA HIS A 316 1.51 22.42 -2.24
C HIS A 316 1.66 23.81 -1.59
N ARG A 317 2.86 24.18 -1.18
CA ARG A 317 3.18 25.50 -0.62
C ARG A 317 2.88 26.64 -1.60
N GLU A 318 3.18 26.47 -2.89
CA GLU A 318 2.84 27.44 -3.92
C GLU A 318 1.32 27.63 -4.07
N LYS A 319 0.54 26.53 -4.08
CA LYS A 319 -0.93 26.59 -4.12
C LYS A 319 -1.50 27.36 -2.92
N VAL A 320 -1.01 27.07 -1.71
CA VAL A 320 -1.43 27.76 -0.48
C VAL A 320 -1.07 29.25 -0.53
N THR A 321 0.16 29.58 -0.94
CA THR A 321 0.63 30.97 -1.06
C THR A 321 -0.23 31.77 -2.03
N LYS A 322 -0.61 31.15 -3.16
CA LYS A 322 -1.51 31.77 -4.14
C LYS A 322 -2.88 32.07 -3.55
N VAL A 323 -3.48 31.13 -2.81
CA VAL A 323 -4.80 31.34 -2.18
C VAL A 323 -4.75 32.45 -1.14
N MET A 324 -3.69 32.53 -0.35
CA MET A 324 -3.50 33.62 0.61
C MET A 324 -3.33 34.98 -0.07
N LYS A 325 -2.64 35.02 -1.21
CA LYS A 325 -2.54 36.23 -2.03
C LYS A 325 -3.90 36.65 -2.61
N ASP A 326 -4.62 35.73 -3.23
CA ASP A 326 -5.95 35.99 -3.81
C ASP A 326 -6.93 36.47 -2.72
N TRP A 327 -6.82 35.96 -1.50
CA TRP A 327 -7.58 36.42 -0.35
C TRP A 327 -7.26 37.86 0.04
N SER A 328 -5.97 38.20 0.13
CA SER A 328 -5.51 39.57 0.43
C SER A 328 -6.04 40.57 -0.60
N ASP A 329 -5.95 40.26 -1.89
CA ASP A 329 -6.43 41.11 -2.98
C ASP A 329 -7.96 41.32 -2.91
N LEU A 330 -8.71 40.28 -2.52
CA LEU A 330 -10.16 40.36 -2.35
C LEU A 330 -10.55 41.16 -1.09
N GLU A 331 -9.80 41.05 0.00
CA GLU A 331 -10.02 41.83 1.22
C GLU A 331 -9.77 43.33 0.97
N GLU A 332 -8.74 43.71 0.21
CA GLU A 332 -8.51 45.10 -0.22
C GLU A 332 -9.73 45.64 -0.98
N ARG A 333 -10.23 44.86 -1.95
CA ARG A 333 -11.44 45.21 -2.71
C ARG A 333 -12.69 45.32 -1.83
N TYR A 334 -12.80 44.50 -0.78
CA TYR A 334 -13.89 44.61 0.20
C TYR A 334 -13.80 45.94 0.96
N GLN A 335 -12.61 46.36 1.41
CA GLN A 335 -12.44 47.62 2.13
C GLN A 335 -12.84 48.81 1.26
N ASP A 336 -12.44 48.83 -0.02
CA ASP A 336 -12.84 49.85 -0.98
C ASP A 336 -14.37 49.90 -1.15
N MET A 337 -15.00 48.73 -1.33
CA MET A 337 -16.45 48.62 -1.50
C MET A 337 -17.20 49.06 -0.25
N ARG A 338 -16.67 48.76 0.94
CA ARG A 338 -17.27 49.14 2.22
C ARG A 338 -17.35 50.65 2.42
N THR A 339 -16.40 51.41 1.85
CA THR A 339 -16.42 52.88 1.91
C THR A 339 -17.47 53.50 0.99
N SER A 340 -17.84 52.82 -0.11
CA SER A 340 -18.78 53.32 -1.12
C SER A 340 -20.20 52.80 -0.94
N ASP A 341 -20.38 51.52 -0.66
CA ASP A 341 -21.67 50.86 -0.43
C ASP A 341 -21.55 49.77 0.66
N PRO A 342 -21.93 50.09 1.92
CA PRO A 342 -21.84 49.15 3.03
C PRO A 342 -22.68 47.88 2.86
N HIS A 343 -23.84 47.97 2.20
CA HIS A 343 -24.76 46.83 2.07
C HIS A 343 -24.27 45.84 1.02
N MET A 344 -23.77 46.33 -0.12
CA MET A 344 -23.13 45.48 -1.13
C MET A 344 -21.83 44.86 -0.63
N ALA A 345 -21.06 45.59 0.18
CA ALA A 345 -19.83 45.07 0.79
C ALA A 345 -20.09 43.88 1.72
N GLU A 346 -21.17 43.88 2.51
CA GLU A 346 -21.55 42.75 3.36
C GLU A 346 -21.85 41.49 2.54
N GLN A 347 -22.61 41.62 1.44
CA GLN A 347 -22.90 40.49 0.54
C GLN A 347 -21.63 39.96 -0.15
N PHE A 348 -20.73 40.87 -0.55
CA PHE A 348 -19.44 40.52 -1.14
C PHE A 348 -18.56 39.76 -0.14
N LYS A 349 -18.44 40.24 1.10
CA LYS A 349 -17.67 39.58 2.16
C LYS A 349 -18.17 38.17 2.46
N GLN A 350 -19.49 37.98 2.54
CA GLN A 350 -20.07 36.65 2.78
C GLN A 350 -19.67 35.67 1.66
N ARG A 351 -19.82 36.09 0.40
CA ARG A 351 -19.47 35.27 -0.76
C ARG A 351 -17.97 34.97 -0.84
N MET A 352 -17.14 35.98 -0.58
CA MET A 352 -15.68 35.88 -0.57
C MET A 352 -15.23 34.87 0.50
N THR A 353 -15.72 35.02 1.73
CA THR A 353 -15.37 34.15 2.87
C THR A 353 -15.78 32.70 2.62
N LEU A 354 -16.98 32.47 2.08
CA LEU A 354 -17.44 31.12 1.75
C LEU A 354 -16.53 30.46 0.71
N ARG A 355 -16.16 31.18 -0.35
CA ARG A 355 -15.28 30.67 -1.40
C ARG A 355 -13.88 30.34 -0.86
N PHE A 356 -13.35 31.18 0.03
CA PHE A 356 -12.05 30.95 0.64
C PHE A 356 -12.05 29.70 1.52
N GLN A 357 -13.06 29.53 2.38
CA GLN A 357 -13.21 28.33 3.19
C GLN A 357 -13.25 27.06 2.34
N GLN A 358 -14.05 27.07 1.26
CA GLN A 358 -14.10 25.95 0.32
C GLN A 358 -12.75 25.67 -0.36
N THR A 359 -12.03 26.72 -0.73
CA THR A 359 -10.74 26.58 -1.42
C THR A 359 -9.66 26.06 -0.47
N VAL A 360 -9.61 26.56 0.77
CA VAL A 360 -8.68 26.09 1.80
C VAL A 360 -8.98 24.64 2.16
N GLN A 361 -10.24 24.29 2.41
CA GLN A 361 -10.63 22.91 2.69
C GLN A 361 -10.24 21.97 1.54
N SER A 362 -10.50 22.36 0.28
CA SER A 362 -10.10 21.57 -0.87
C SER A 362 -8.58 21.40 -0.99
N LEU A 363 -7.80 22.43 -0.63
CA LEU A 363 -6.34 22.33 -0.63
C LEU A 363 -5.82 21.45 0.51
N GLU A 364 -6.41 21.54 1.70
CA GLU A 364 -6.06 20.68 2.83
C GLU A 364 -6.35 19.20 2.52
N GLU A 365 -7.52 18.92 1.93
CA GLU A 365 -7.88 17.57 1.46
C GLU A 365 -6.94 17.07 0.35
N GLU A 366 -6.58 17.93 -0.62
CA GLU A 366 -5.60 17.58 -1.67
C GLU A 366 -4.22 17.29 -1.07
N GLY A 367 -3.73 18.14 -0.16
CA GLY A 367 -2.43 17.94 0.49
C GLY A 367 -2.39 16.72 1.43
N ALA A 368 -3.52 16.36 2.05
CA ALA A 368 -3.64 15.15 2.84
C ALA A 368 -3.75 13.87 1.99
N ALA A 369 -4.31 13.98 0.78
CA ALA A 369 -4.40 12.86 -0.16
C ALA A 369 -3.10 12.64 -0.96
N GLU A 370 -2.30 13.70 -1.16
CA GLU A 370 -1.02 13.65 -1.86
C GLU A 370 0.14 13.10 -0.99
N LYS A 371 0.05 13.28 0.34
CA LYS A 371 0.98 12.70 1.33
C LYS A 371 0.66 11.24 1.63
#